data_AF-A0AAE5AZ67-F1
#
_entry.id   AF-A0AAE5AZ67-F1
#
_cell.length_a   1.000
_cell.length_b   1.000
_cell.length_c   1.000
_cell.angle_alpha   90.00
_cell.angle_beta   90.00
_cell.angle_gamma   90.00
#
_symmetry.space_group_name_H-M   'P 1'
#
loop_
_entity.id
_entity.type
_entity.pdbx_description
1 polymer ?
#
loop_
_entity_poly.entity_id
_entity_poly.type
_entity_poly.pdbx_seq_one_letter_code
_entity_poly.pdbx_strand_id
1 'polypeptide(L)'
;MRDSDVHFSLSHCSAWVGLALDRMAPVGLDIEQMPARAVWGDVLPNLAPLPAGLSALQYWTAIEATLKAQRTAFVLDPRLLQMCASEDGFQARSPEFAVSGSWCPADDHHLIAVAGGGIQRLWHISRTSKDLGTRLGAL
;
A
#
# COMPACT_ATOMS: atom_id res chain seq x y z
N MET A 1 24.84 -18.32 -8.63
CA MET A 1 23.50 -17.93 -8.16
C MET A 1 23.58 -16.45 -7.81
N ARG A 2 22.79 -15.58 -8.44
CA ARG A 2 22.61 -14.23 -7.90
C ARG A 2 21.71 -14.38 -6.67
N ASP A 3 22.06 -13.73 -5.56
CA ASP A 3 21.14 -13.61 -4.43
C ASP A 3 19.77 -13.17 -4.97
N SER A 4 18.72 -13.93 -4.67
CA SER A 4 17.37 -13.47 -4.98
C SER A 4 17.06 -12.34 -4.01
N ASP A 5 16.99 -11.10 -4.49
CA ASP A 5 16.60 -9.97 -3.65
C ASP A 5 15.23 -10.26 -3.03
N VAL A 6 15.16 -10.24 -1.70
CA VAL A 6 13.88 -10.29 -0.98
C VAL A 6 13.38 -8.85 -0.87
N HIS A 7 12.26 -8.58 -1.52
CA HIS A 7 11.55 -7.32 -1.43
C HIS A 7 10.54 -7.41 -0.29
N PHE A 8 10.53 -6.43 0.59
CA PHE A 8 9.56 -6.38 1.68
C PHE A 8 9.06 -4.97 1.92
N SER A 9 7.86 -4.87 2.49
CA SER A 9 7.28 -3.61 2.93
C SER A 9 6.56 -3.79 4.25
N LEU A 10 6.71 -2.82 5.14
CA LEU A 10 6.11 -2.79 6.45
C LEU A 10 5.23 -1.53 6.56
N SER A 11 4.07 -1.69 7.20
CA SER A 11 3.25 -0.55 7.63
C SER A 11 2.55 -0.85 8.94
N HIS A 12 2.17 0.20 9.66
CA HIS A 12 1.36 0.06 10.86
C HIS A 12 0.38 1.22 10.98
N CYS A 13 -0.80 0.95 11.53
CA CYS A 13 -1.78 1.98 11.87
C CYS A 13 -2.61 1.49 13.06
N SER A 14 -2.75 2.33 14.08
CA SER A 14 -3.39 1.95 15.35
C SER A 14 -2.78 0.66 15.93
N ALA A 15 -3.57 -0.41 16.07
CA ALA A 15 -3.12 -1.69 16.60
C ALA A 15 -2.64 -2.67 15.50
N TRP A 16 -2.69 -2.28 14.23
CA TRP A 16 -2.35 -3.14 13.10
C TRP A 16 -0.90 -2.98 12.67
N VAL A 17 -0.24 -4.11 12.40
CA VAL A 17 1.04 -4.17 11.68
C VAL A 17 0.86 -5.07 10.47
N GLY A 18 1.36 -4.63 9.32
CA GLY A 18 1.37 -5.38 8.07
C GLY A 18 2.77 -5.61 7.54
N LEU A 19 2.95 -6.76 6.90
CA LEU A 19 4.16 -7.15 6.17
C LEU A 19 3.77 -7.68 4.81
N ALA A 20 4.41 -7.19 3.75
CA ALA A 20 4.41 -7.79 2.43
C ALA A 20 5.81 -8.27 2.05
N LEU A 21 5.87 -9.39 1.33
CA LEU A 21 7.09 -10.07 0.89
C LEU A 21 6.94 -10.50 -0.57
N ASP A 22 7.99 -10.31 -1.36
CA ASP A 22 8.09 -10.79 -2.72
C ASP A 22 9.56 -11.07 -3.08
N ARG A 23 9.82 -12.12 -3.87
CA ARG A 23 11.19 -12.54 -4.24
C ARG A 23 11.61 -12.13 -5.65
N MET A 24 10.68 -11.53 -6.40
CA MET A 24 10.82 -11.27 -7.83
C MET A 24 10.72 -9.78 -8.15
N ALA A 25 9.91 -9.03 -7.40
CA ALA A 25 9.66 -7.62 -7.69
C ALA A 25 9.41 -6.79 -6.42
N PRO A 26 9.70 -5.47 -6.47
CA PRO A 26 9.33 -4.56 -5.38
C PRO A 26 7.85 -4.62 -5.04
N VAL A 27 7.56 -4.62 -3.73
CA VAL A 27 6.21 -4.64 -3.17
C VAL A 27 6.09 -3.51 -2.15
N GLY A 28 4.92 -2.88 -2.09
CA GLY A 28 4.58 -1.87 -1.11
C GLY A 28 3.28 -2.23 -0.41
N LEU A 29 3.26 -2.10 0.91
CA LEU A 29 2.08 -2.32 1.73
C LEU A 29 1.84 -1.09 2.58
N ASP A 30 0.58 -0.70 2.66
CA ASP A 30 0.15 0.33 3.57
C ASP A 30 -1.16 -0.01 4.29
N ILE A 31 -1.33 0.47 5.52
CA ILE A 31 -2.52 0.26 6.34
C ILE A 31 -2.90 1.61 6.90
N GLU A 32 -4.15 2.01 6.72
CA GLU A 32 -4.65 3.28 7.24
C GLU A 32 -6.04 3.12 7.83
N GLN A 33 -6.32 3.93 8.84
CA GLN A 33 -7.66 4.15 9.37
C GLN A 33 -8.24 5.41 8.73
N MET A 34 -9.55 5.59 8.65
CA MET A 34 -10.07 6.95 8.40
C MET A 34 -9.72 7.90 9.56
N PRO A 35 -8.84 8.92 9.39
CA PRO A 35 -8.77 10.00 10.35
C PRO A 35 -9.95 10.96 10.17
N ALA A 36 -10.11 11.89 11.13
CA ALA A 36 -11.08 12.97 11.05
C ALA A 36 -10.87 13.79 9.76
N ARG A 37 -11.97 14.30 9.17
CA ARG A 37 -11.98 15.11 7.94
C ARG A 37 -10.98 16.28 7.95
N ALA A 38 -10.65 16.82 9.13
CA ALA A 38 -9.68 17.91 9.30
C ALA A 38 -8.26 17.49 8.88
N VAL A 39 -7.82 16.27 9.20
CA VAL A 39 -6.47 15.77 8.86
C VAL A 39 -6.32 15.57 7.35
N TRP A 40 -7.37 15.08 6.69
CA TRP A 40 -7.40 14.96 5.22
C TRP A 40 -7.37 16.31 4.50
N GLY A 41 -7.91 17.36 5.14
CA GLY A 41 -7.96 18.70 4.58
C GLY A 41 -6.58 19.27 4.26
N ASP A 42 -5.55 18.86 5.00
CA ASP A 42 -4.17 19.30 4.79
C ASP A 42 -3.40 18.39 3.84
N VAL A 43 -3.78 17.12 3.73
CA VAL A 43 -3.09 16.12 2.90
C VAL A 43 -3.58 16.13 1.46
N LEU A 44 -4.90 16.06 1.25
CA LEU A 44 -5.50 15.91 -0.10
C LEU A 44 -5.11 17.01 -1.09
N PRO A 45 -4.98 18.31 -0.70
CA PRO A 45 -4.53 19.35 -1.62
C PRO A 45 -3.10 19.18 -2.14
N ASN A 46 -2.29 18.37 -1.44
CA ASN A 46 -0.90 18.07 -1.82
C ASN A 46 -0.80 16.81 -2.69
N LEU A 47 -1.93 16.24 -3.12
CA LEU A 47 -2.00 15.07 -3.99
C LEU A 47 -2.59 15.46 -5.35
N ALA A 48 -2.57 14.52 -6.30
CA ALA A 48 -3.37 14.68 -7.51
C ALA A 48 -4.88 14.71 -7.12
N PRO A 49 -5.76 15.21 -8.00
CA PRO A 49 -7.19 15.21 -7.71
C PRO A 49 -7.69 13.79 -7.40
N LEU A 50 -8.49 13.68 -6.33
CA LEU A 50 -9.13 12.42 -5.92
C LEU A 50 -9.93 11.85 -7.10
N PRO A 51 -9.61 10.63 -7.59
CA PRO A 51 -10.34 10.03 -8.70
C PRO A 51 -11.80 9.75 -8.35
N ALA A 52 -12.68 9.92 -9.33
CA ALA A 52 -14.09 9.56 -9.18
C ALA A 52 -14.24 8.07 -8.79
N GLY A 53 -15.10 7.80 -7.81
CA GLY A 53 -15.36 6.44 -7.33
C GLY A 53 -14.39 5.92 -6.26
N LEU A 54 -13.35 6.68 -5.91
CA LEU A 54 -12.48 6.36 -4.77
C LEU A 54 -12.84 7.21 -3.55
N SER A 55 -12.87 6.57 -2.38
CA SER A 55 -12.86 7.29 -1.11
C SER A 55 -11.48 7.89 -0.83
N ALA A 56 -11.41 8.92 0.04
CA ALA A 56 -10.13 9.50 0.47
C ALA A 56 -9.20 8.46 1.10
N LEU A 57 -9.76 7.55 1.91
CA LEU A 57 -9.00 6.45 2.52
C LEU A 57 -8.39 5.54 1.44
N GLN A 58 -9.20 5.04 0.49
CA GLN A 58 -8.69 4.22 -0.62
C GLN A 58 -7.58 4.91 -1.40
N TYR A 59 -7.79 6.19 -1.73
CA TYR A 59 -6.85 6.95 -2.53
C TYR A 59 -5.49 7.10 -1.85
N TRP A 60 -5.49 7.51 -0.59
CA TRP A 60 -4.27 7.69 0.19
C TRP A 60 -3.53 6.39 0.47
N THR A 61 -4.22 5.36 0.97
CA THR A 61 -3.57 4.08 1.27
C THR A 61 -2.94 3.49 -0.01
N ALA A 62 -3.57 3.70 -1.17
CA ALA A 62 -3.01 3.25 -2.44
C ALA A 62 -1.81 4.09 -2.92
N ILE A 63 -1.81 5.40 -2.67
CA ILE A 63 -0.64 6.27 -2.93
C ILE A 63 0.54 5.80 -2.08
N GLU A 64 0.36 5.66 -0.76
CA GLU A 64 1.42 5.24 0.17
C GLU A 64 1.96 3.85 -0.20
N ALA A 65 1.09 2.87 -0.47
CA ALA A 65 1.51 1.56 -0.93
C ALA A 65 2.29 1.64 -2.25
N THR A 66 1.89 2.51 -3.18
CA THR A 66 2.61 2.72 -4.44
C THR A 66 4.00 3.31 -4.23
N LEU A 67 4.12 4.37 -3.44
CA LEU A 67 5.40 5.02 -3.15
C LEU A 67 6.38 4.06 -2.46
N LYS A 68 5.86 3.21 -1.56
CA LYS A 68 6.62 2.13 -0.92
C LYS A 68 7.10 1.09 -1.94
N ALA A 69 6.25 0.69 -2.88
CA ALA A 69 6.62 -0.27 -3.92
C ALA A 69 7.70 0.27 -4.86
N GLN A 70 7.63 1.56 -5.22
CA GLN A 70 8.62 2.18 -6.10
C GLN A 70 9.96 2.47 -5.41
N ARG A 71 10.04 2.31 -4.08
CA ARG A 71 11.25 2.62 -3.28
C ARG A 71 11.72 4.06 -3.43
N THR A 72 10.85 4.95 -3.89
CA THR A 72 11.18 6.36 -4.14
C THR A 72 11.08 7.20 -2.87
N ALA A 73 10.48 6.68 -1.80
CA ALA A 73 10.04 7.50 -0.67
C ALA A 73 9.31 8.76 -1.20
N PHE A 74 9.61 9.95 -0.67
CA PHE A 74 9.07 11.24 -1.10
C PHE A 74 9.81 11.90 -2.28
N VAL A 75 10.72 11.19 -2.97
CA VAL A 75 11.39 11.74 -4.16
C VAL A 75 10.40 11.91 -5.32
N LEU A 76 9.39 11.04 -5.39
CA LEU A 76 8.28 11.20 -6.31
C LEU A 76 7.27 12.18 -5.72
N ASP A 77 6.98 13.27 -6.43
CA ASP A 77 5.89 14.18 -6.09
C ASP A 77 4.55 13.44 -6.23
N PRO A 78 3.78 13.23 -5.14
CA PRO A 78 2.52 12.51 -5.18
C PRO A 78 1.47 13.13 -6.12
N ARG A 79 1.62 14.42 -6.47
CA ARG A 79 0.76 15.11 -7.44
C ARG A 79 0.92 14.62 -8.87
N LEU A 80 2.02 13.93 -9.16
CA LEU A 80 2.29 13.34 -10.47
C LEU A 80 1.74 11.91 -10.59
N LEU A 81 1.25 11.33 -9.49
CA LEU A 81 0.71 9.98 -9.49
C LEU A 81 -0.76 9.98 -9.92
N GLN A 82 -1.02 9.43 -11.09
CA GLN A 82 -2.37 9.19 -11.57
C GLN A 82 -2.88 7.87 -11.00
N MET A 83 -4.02 7.93 -10.31
CA MET A 83 -4.67 6.76 -9.73
C MET A 83 -5.99 6.50 -10.43
N CYS A 84 -6.32 5.23 -10.65
CA CYS A 84 -7.65 4.83 -11.07
C CYS A 84 -8.08 3.55 -10.35
N ALA A 85 -9.39 3.44 -10.12
CA ALA A 85 -10.01 2.18 -9.73
C ALA A 85 -9.94 1.19 -10.91
N SER A 86 -9.74 -0.09 -10.60
CA SER A 86 -9.93 -1.22 -11.50
C SER A 86 -10.85 -2.23 -10.84
N GLU A 87 -11.41 -3.18 -11.59
CA GLU A 87 -12.33 -4.21 -11.05
C GLU A 87 -11.75 -4.92 -9.82
N ASP A 88 -10.46 -5.26 -9.85
CA ASP A 88 -9.79 -6.01 -8.78
C ASP A 88 -8.96 -5.13 -7.80
N GLY A 89 -9.07 -3.80 -7.88
CA GLY A 89 -8.24 -2.91 -7.06
C GLY A 89 -7.94 -1.56 -7.70
N PHE A 90 -6.66 -1.23 -7.85
CA PHE A 90 -6.22 0.03 -8.45
C PHE A 90 -5.04 -0.12 -9.39
N GLN A 91 -4.88 0.91 -10.23
CA GLN A 91 -3.65 1.17 -10.93
C GLN A 91 -3.13 2.56 -10.58
N ALA A 92 -1.82 2.63 -10.37
CA ALA A 92 -1.08 3.85 -10.17
C ALA A 92 -0.09 4.03 -11.32
N ARG A 93 -0.05 5.23 -11.89
CA ARG A 93 0.77 5.52 -13.07
C ARG A 93 1.51 6.85 -12.90
N SER A 94 2.76 6.85 -13.33
CA SER A 94 3.55 8.04 -13.61
C SER A 94 4.13 7.89 -15.04
N PRO A 95 4.85 8.90 -15.57
CA PRO A 95 5.59 8.74 -16.83
C PRO A 95 6.65 7.62 -16.79
N GLU A 96 7.13 7.25 -15.60
CA GLU A 96 8.27 6.32 -15.43
C GLU A 96 7.84 4.90 -15.09
N PHE A 97 6.65 4.72 -14.50
CA PHE A 97 6.19 3.41 -14.07
C PHE A 97 4.66 3.29 -14.09
N ALA A 98 4.21 2.05 -14.12
CA ALA A 98 2.84 1.67 -13.82
C ALA A 98 2.86 0.51 -12.83
N VAL A 99 2.03 0.59 -11.80
CA VAL A 99 1.90 -0.47 -10.80
C VAL A 99 0.44 -0.75 -10.52
N SER A 100 0.11 -2.04 -10.43
CA SER A 100 -1.21 -2.49 -10.00
C SER A 100 -1.17 -2.81 -8.51
N GLY A 101 -2.29 -2.58 -7.84
CA GLY A 101 -2.48 -2.94 -6.45
C GLY A 101 -3.91 -3.35 -6.16
N SER A 102 -4.12 -3.82 -4.95
CA SER A 102 -5.43 -4.23 -4.45
C SER A 102 -5.65 -3.69 -3.06
N TRP A 103 -6.90 -3.42 -2.72
CA TRP A 103 -7.30 -3.11 -1.36
C TRP A 103 -7.85 -4.34 -0.64
N CYS A 104 -7.69 -4.37 0.67
CA CYS A 104 -8.35 -5.35 1.54
C CYS A 104 -8.75 -4.66 2.85
N PRO A 105 -10.00 -4.81 3.33
CA PRO A 105 -10.36 -4.33 4.65
C PRO A 105 -9.60 -5.14 5.72
N ALA A 106 -8.96 -4.45 6.67
CA ALA A 106 -8.44 -5.11 7.87
C ALA A 106 -9.56 -5.31 8.91
N ASP A 107 -10.45 -4.33 9.01
CA ASP A 107 -11.70 -4.32 9.75
C ASP A 107 -12.61 -3.20 9.20
N ASP A 108 -13.71 -2.87 9.91
CA ASP A 108 -14.69 -1.85 9.49
C ASP A 108 -14.14 -0.42 9.43
N HIS A 109 -12.94 -0.17 9.97
CA HIS A 109 -12.35 1.15 10.09
C HIS A 109 -10.99 1.29 9.43
N HIS A 110 -10.34 0.17 9.10
CA HIS A 110 -8.99 0.12 8.56
C HIS A 110 -8.96 -0.52 7.18
N LEU A 111 -8.22 0.11 6.28
CA LEU A 111 -8.01 -0.36 4.92
C LEU A 111 -6.53 -0.66 4.71
N ILE A 112 -6.27 -1.74 4.00
CA ILE A 112 -4.94 -2.14 3.55
C ILE A 112 -4.89 -1.90 2.05
N ALA A 113 -3.76 -1.39 1.55
CA ALA A 113 -3.42 -1.43 0.15
C ALA A 113 -2.10 -2.18 -0.03
N VAL A 114 -2.04 -3.02 -1.06
CA VAL A 114 -0.80 -3.69 -1.49
C VAL A 114 -0.57 -3.38 -2.96
N ALA A 115 0.59 -2.81 -3.28
CA ALA A 115 0.99 -2.42 -4.63
C ALA A 115 2.22 -3.21 -5.08
N GLY A 116 2.28 -3.55 -6.37
CA GLY A 116 3.41 -4.24 -6.97
C GLY A 116 3.50 -5.72 -6.55
N GLY A 117 4.72 -6.25 -6.56
CA GLY A 117 4.99 -7.67 -6.44
C GLY A 117 4.67 -8.45 -7.73
N GLY A 118 5.21 -9.67 -7.81
CA GLY A 118 4.88 -10.64 -8.83
C GLY A 118 3.65 -11.49 -8.45
N ILE A 119 3.41 -12.54 -9.24
CA ILE A 119 2.29 -13.48 -9.03
C ILE A 119 2.35 -14.15 -7.63
N GLN A 120 3.54 -14.23 -7.03
CA GLN A 120 3.79 -14.92 -5.76
C GLN A 120 3.90 -13.98 -4.54
N ARG A 121 3.41 -12.73 -4.64
CA ARG A 121 3.44 -11.81 -3.49
C ARG A 121 2.66 -12.38 -2.30
N LEU A 122 3.29 -12.38 -1.13
CA LEU A 122 2.68 -12.80 0.13
C LEU A 122 2.54 -11.59 1.03
N TRP A 123 1.40 -11.45 1.70
CA TRP A 123 1.23 -10.39 2.69
C TRP A 123 0.34 -10.83 3.84
N HIS A 124 0.62 -10.25 5.01
CA HIS A 124 -0.03 -10.58 6.27
C HIS A 124 -0.23 -9.34 7.12
N ILE A 125 -1.29 -9.34 7.91
CA ILE A 125 -1.54 -8.36 8.97
C ILE A 125 -1.70 -9.06 10.31
N SER A 126 -1.35 -8.37 11.38
CA SER A 126 -1.43 -8.88 12.75
C SER A 126 -1.66 -7.75 13.73
N ARG A 127 -2.38 -8.04 14.82
CA ARG A 127 -2.56 -7.10 15.95
C ARG A 127 -1.63 -7.39 17.12
N THR A 128 -0.99 -8.55 17.13
CA THR A 128 -0.07 -8.97 18.18
C THR A 128 1.22 -9.52 17.58
N SER A 129 2.32 -9.39 18.33
CA SER A 129 3.60 -10.00 17.97
C SER A 129 3.52 -11.52 17.88
N LYS A 130 2.64 -12.15 18.68
CA LYS A 130 2.35 -13.58 18.61
C LYS A 130 1.75 -13.99 17.27
N ASP A 131 0.73 -13.27 16.81
CA ASP A 131 0.08 -13.56 15.52
C ASP A 131 1.05 -13.37 14.35
N LEU A 132 1.86 -12.30 14.42
CA LEU A 132 2.90 -12.05 13.42
C LEU A 132 3.93 -13.19 13.39
N GLY A 133 4.40 -13.63 14.56
CA GLY A 133 5.32 -14.76 14.69
C GLY A 133 4.75 -16.07 14.15
N THR A 134 3.48 -16.37 14.41
CA THR A 134 2.81 -17.57 13.86
C THR A 134 2.72 -17.51 12.34
N ARG A 135 2.38 -16.35 11.77
CA ARG A 135 2.29 -16.19 10.31
C ARG A 135 3.66 -16.27 9.63
N LEU A 136 4.68 -15.66 10.23
CA LEU A 136 6.05 -15.72 9.72
C LEU A 136 6.65 -17.12 9.80
N GLY A 137 6.34 -17.89 10.85
CA GLY A 137 6.80 -19.27 10.99
C GLY A 137 6.10 -20.27 10.06
N ALA A 138 5.06 -19.85 9.34
CA ALA A 138 4.32 -20.64 8.35
C ALA A 138 4.72 -20.34 6.89
N LEU A 139 5.62 -19.37 6.68
CA LEU A 139 6.23 -19.02 5.39
C LEU A 139 7.49 -19.87 5.13
#